data_AF-A0AB36W389-F1
#
_entry.id   AF-A0AB36W389-F1
#
_cell.length_a   1.000
_cell.length_b   1.000
_cell.length_c   1.000
_cell.angle_alpha   90.00
_cell.angle_beta   90.00
_cell.angle_gamma   90.00
#
_symmetry.space_group_name_H-M   'P 1'
#
loop_
_entity.id
_entity.type
_entity.pdbx_description
1 polymer ?
#
loop_
_entity_poly.entity_id
_entity_poly.type
_entity_poly.pdbx_seq_one_letter_code
_entity_poly.pdbx_strand_id
1 'polypeptide(L)'
;MSQNWFYRITQLRSTIGMPPVTRKNIAALGLKRRNQTVYQRVSAATAHRLRLVKELVRIDLLKENEIEEAKKQDKQKWPKGFAQVGKL
;
A
#
# COMPACT_ATOMS: atom_id res chain seq x y z
N MET A 1 2.78 -11.47 23.77
CA MET A 1 3.44 -10.69 22.70
C MET A 1 2.48 -9.60 22.23
N SER A 2 2.93 -8.34 22.18
CA SER A 2 2.14 -7.22 21.63
C SER A 2 1.81 -7.50 20.16
N GLN A 3 0.54 -7.64 19.80
CA GLN A 3 0.13 -7.77 18.40
C GLN A 3 0.34 -6.43 17.70
N ASN A 4 1.33 -6.38 16.80
CA ASN A 4 1.55 -5.22 15.97
C ASN A 4 0.63 -5.30 14.76
N TRP A 5 -0.23 -4.30 14.62
CA TRP A 5 -1.11 -4.14 13.48
C TRP A 5 -0.52 -3.16 12.46
N PHE A 6 -0.84 -3.38 11.20
CA PHE A 6 -0.40 -2.56 10.07
C PHE A 6 -1.58 -2.20 9.18
N TYR A 7 -1.53 -1.00 8.63
CA TYR A 7 -2.39 -0.58 7.54
C TYR A 7 -1.74 -0.95 6.22
N ARG A 8 -2.45 -1.72 5.39
CA ARG A 8 -2.21 -1.84 3.96
C ARG A 8 -3.02 -0.74 3.27
N ILE A 9 -2.33 0.25 2.72
CA ILE A 9 -2.95 1.46 2.18
C ILE A 9 -2.72 1.47 0.67
N THR A 10 -3.80 1.43 -0.11
CA THR A 10 -3.75 1.47 -1.57
C THR A 10 -4.42 2.73 -2.09
N GLN A 11 -3.74 3.52 -2.92
CA GLN A 11 -4.34 4.71 -3.52
C GLN A 11 -5.23 4.34 -4.70
N LEU A 12 -6.55 4.44 -4.56
CA LEU A 12 -7.50 4.14 -5.64
C LEU A 12 -7.79 5.34 -6.52
N ARG A 13 -7.87 6.55 -5.94
CA ARG A 13 -8.21 7.78 -6.68
C ARG A 13 -7.00 8.69 -6.84
N SER A 14 -6.97 9.42 -7.95
CA SER A 14 -5.89 10.36 -8.26
C SER A 14 -5.97 11.60 -7.35
N THR A 15 -4.83 12.22 -7.09
CA THR A 15 -4.72 13.50 -6.40
C THR A 15 -4.85 14.73 -7.31
N ILE A 16 -5.12 14.52 -8.61
CA ILE A 16 -5.36 15.61 -9.56
C ILE A 16 -6.58 16.42 -9.11
N GLY A 17 -6.47 17.75 -9.10
CA GLY A 17 -7.54 18.64 -8.65
C GLY A 17 -7.76 18.68 -7.13
N MET A 18 -7.04 17.88 -6.34
CA MET A 18 -7.17 17.92 -4.89
C MET A 18 -6.42 19.10 -4.27
N PRO A 19 -6.85 19.65 -3.12
CA PRO A 19 -6.14 20.72 -2.43
C PRO A 19 -4.67 20.35 -2.09
N PRO A 20 -3.74 21.33 -2.03
CA PRO A 20 -2.32 21.07 -1.74
C PRO A 20 -2.07 20.29 -0.46
N VAL A 21 -2.89 20.50 0.58
CA VAL A 21 -2.79 19.80 1.87
C VAL A 21 -3.04 18.30 1.71
N THR A 22 -4.09 17.92 0.98
CA THR A 22 -4.40 16.51 0.68
C THR A 22 -3.26 15.85 -0.10
N ARG A 23 -2.68 16.55 -1.09
CA ARG A 23 -1.54 16.05 -1.86
C ARG A 23 -0.30 15.84 -0.99
N LYS A 24 0.00 16.78 -0.08
CA LYS A 24 1.11 16.64 0.89
C LYS A 24 0.90 15.45 1.83
N ASN A 25 -0.31 15.23 2.31
CA ASN A 25 -0.63 14.08 3.17
C ASN A 25 -0.48 12.74 2.45
N ILE A 26 -0.95 12.62 1.20
CA ILE A 26 -0.73 11.43 0.36
C ILE A 26 0.77 11.17 0.16
N ALA A 27 1.55 12.20 -0.16
CA ALA A 27 3.00 12.08 -0.33
C ALA A 27 3.71 11.67 0.98
N ALA A 28 3.29 12.22 2.12
CA ALA A 28 3.80 11.87 3.45
C ALA A 28 3.46 10.43 3.86
N LEU A 29 2.39 9.84 3.31
CA LEU A 29 2.09 8.42 3.45
C LEU A 29 2.95 7.53 2.52
N GLY A 30 3.79 8.10 1.67
CA GLY A 30 4.65 7.38 0.73
C GLY A 30 3.95 6.97 -0.58
N LEU A 31 2.71 7.41 -0.78
CA LEU A 31 1.94 7.15 -1.99
C LEU A 31 2.30 8.21 -3.05
N LYS A 32 2.99 7.78 -4.10
CA LYS A 32 3.48 8.65 -5.19
C LYS A 32 2.67 8.50 -6.47
N ARG A 33 2.06 7.32 -6.67
CA ARG A 33 1.31 6.97 -7.90
C ARG A 33 0.02 6.23 -7.53
N ARG A 34 -0.99 6.32 -8.42
CA ARG A 34 -2.25 5.57 -8.28
C ARG A 34 -1.98 4.05 -8.33
N ASN A 35 -2.80 3.28 -7.63
CA ASN A 35 -2.70 1.83 -7.43
C ASN A 35 -1.42 1.37 -6.73
N GLN A 36 -0.65 2.29 -6.16
CA GLN A 36 0.47 1.94 -5.29
C GLN A 36 -0.07 1.53 -3.92
N THR A 37 0.48 0.45 -3.37
CA THR A 37 0.21 -0.01 -2.01
C THR A 37 1.41 0.26 -1.11
N VAL A 38 1.16 0.81 0.08
CA VAL A 38 2.17 1.06 1.12
C VAL A 38 1.70 0.44 2.43
N TYR A 39 2.65 -0.07 3.21
CA TYR A 39 2.41 -0.70 4.50
C TYR A 39 2.94 0.20 5.60
N GLN A 40 2.11 0.58 6.56
CA GLN A 40 2.52 1.40 7.71
C GLN A 40 2.01 0.81 9.01
N ARG A 41 2.82 0.89 10.06
CA ARG A 41 2.42 0.49 11.41
C ARG A 41 1.22 1.33 11.87
N VAL A 42 0.28 0.69 12.56
CA VAL A 42 -0.84 1.36 13.19
C VAL A 42 -0.33 2.27 14.31
N SER A 43 -0.63 3.56 14.17
CA SER A 43 -0.38 4.59 15.18
C SER A 43 -1.45 5.67 15.07
N ALA A 44 -1.66 6.46 16.13
CA ALA A 44 -2.60 7.59 16.12
C ALA A 44 -2.24 8.62 15.04
N ALA A 45 -0.94 8.88 14.83
CA ALA A 45 -0.46 9.80 13.80
C ALA A 45 -0.78 9.30 12.38
N THR A 46 -0.58 8.00 12.12
CA THR A 46 -0.94 7.39 10.83
C THR A 46 -2.45 7.44 10.59
N ALA A 47 -3.25 7.12 11.61
CA ALA A 47 -4.71 7.15 11.54
C ALA A 47 -5.26 8.56 11.26
N HIS A 48 -4.68 9.59 11.89
CA HIS A 48 -5.06 10.98 11.63
C HIS A 48 -4.81 11.38 10.17
N ARG A 49 -3.65 11.03 9.61
CA ARG A 49 -3.36 11.29 8.18
C ARG A 49 -4.32 10.53 7.27
N LEU A 50 -4.60 9.26 7.57
CA LEU A 50 -5.54 8.45 6.80
C LEU A 50 -6.95 9.04 6.80
N ARG A 51 -7.42 9.58 7.93
CA ARG A 51 -8.72 10.25 8.03
C ARG A 51 -8.85 11.40 7.01
N LEU A 52 -7.79 12.17 6.79
CA LEU A 52 -7.78 13.30 5.86
C LEU A 52 -7.81 12.88 4.39
N VAL A 53 -7.46 11.62 4.08
CA VAL A 53 -7.36 11.11 2.70
C VAL A 53 -8.24 9.90 2.43
N LYS A 54 -9.15 9.55 3.35
CA LYS A 54 -9.97 8.32 3.35
C LYS A 54 -10.76 8.09 2.05
N GLU A 55 -11.08 9.16 1.34
CA GLU A 55 -11.86 9.11 0.09
C GLU A 55 -11.00 8.71 -1.11
N LEU A 56 -9.68 8.83 -1.00
CA LEU A 56 -8.73 8.54 -2.08
C LEU A 56 -8.06 7.17 -1.94
N VAL A 57 -8.15 6.54 -0.77
CA VAL A 57 -7.41 5.33 -0.42
C VAL A 57 -8.35 4.22 0.04
N ARG A 58 -7.95 2.99 -0.22
CA ARG A 58 -8.47 1.80 0.45
C ARG A 58 -7.50 1.41 1.55
N ILE A 59 -8.04 0.99 2.68
CA ILE A 59 -7.27 0.59 3.86
C ILE A 59 -7.74 -0.81 4.27
N ASP A 60 -6.80 -1.75 4.33
CA ASP A 60 -7.01 -3.05 4.96
C ASP A 60 -6.12 -3.13 6.21
N LEU A 61 -6.62 -3.80 7.25
CA LEU A 61 -5.90 -3.99 8.51
C LEU A 61 -5.28 -5.38 8.52
N LEU A 62 -3.97 -5.45 8.77
CA LEU A 62 -3.19 -6.69 8.76
C LEU A 62 -2.43 -6.87 10.07
N LYS A 63 -2.21 -8.12 10.46
CA LYS A 63 -1.23 -8.48 11.48
C LYS A 63 0.17 -8.57 10.86
N GLU A 64 1.20 -8.43 11.68
CA GLU A 64 2.62 -8.49 11.24
C GLU A 64 2.92 -9.74 10.37
N ASN A 65 2.40 -10.91 10.73
CA ASN A 65 2.63 -12.16 10.01
C ASN A 65 1.98 -12.21 8.62
N GLU A 66 0.94 -11.41 8.37
CA GLU A 66 0.20 -11.38 7.10
C GLU A 66 0.84 -10.45 6.06
N ILE A 67 1.76 -9.57 6.49
CA ILE A 67 2.34 -8.53 5.63
C ILE A 67 3.13 -9.11 4.47
N GLU A 68 3.98 -10.11 4.72
CA GLU A 68 4.84 -10.67 3.68
C GLU A 68 4.02 -11.41 2.61
N GLU A 69 2.91 -12.03 2.99
CA GLU A 69 1.97 -12.65 2.06
C GLU A 69 1.24 -11.60 1.22
N ALA A 70 0.73 -10.55 1.87
CA ALA A 70 0.07 -9.44 1.18
C ALA A 70 1.02 -8.73 0.18
N LYS A 71 2.29 -8.50 0.56
CA LYS A 71 3.31 -7.94 -0.34
C LYS A 71 3.58 -8.83 -1.55
N LYS A 72 3.55 -10.16 -1.38
CA LYS A 72 3.71 -11.10 -2.49
C LYS A 72 2.52 -11.04 -3.44
N GLN A 73 1.31 -10.95 -2.90
CA GLN A 73 0.09 -10.81 -3.71
C GLN A 73 0.07 -9.50 -4.50
N ASP A 74 0.46 -8.38 -3.87
CA ASP A 74 0.56 -7.08 -4.54
C ASP A 74 1.62 -7.05 -5.66
N LYS A 75 2.70 -7.83 -5.51
CA LYS A 75 3.71 -8.04 -6.55
C LYS A 75 3.22 -9.10 -7.52
N GLN A 76 2.33 -8.73 -8.43
CA GLN A 76 1.90 -9.65 -9.47
C GLN A 76 3.09 -10.19 -10.26
N LYS A 77 3.26 -11.52 -10.22
CA LYS A 77 4.23 -12.25 -11.03
C LYS A 77 3.51 -12.85 -12.23
N TRP A 78 3.96 -12.49 -13.41
CA TRP A 78 3.49 -13.12 -14.63
C TRP A 78 4.22 -14.46 -14.79
N PRO A 79 3.52 -15.56 -15.13
CA PRO A 79 4.18 -16.81 -15.41
C PRO A 79 5.12 -16.64 -16.61
N LYS A 80 6.25 -17.34 -16.59
CA LYS A 80 7.15 -17.36 -17.74
C LYS A 80 6.44 -18.13 -18.87
N GLY A 81 6.33 -17.51 -20.04
CA GLY A 81 5.73 -18.12 -21.22
C GLY A 81 6.65 -19.08 -21.98
N PHE A 82 7.81 -19.42 -21.41
CA PHE A 82 8.80 -20.32 -21.99
C PHE A 82 9.44 -21.16 -20.89
N ALA A 83 9.87 -22.37 -21.25
CA ALA A 83 10.68 -23.24 -20.42
C ALA A 83 12.06 -23.40 -21.09
N GLN A 84 13.12 -23.40 -20.30
CA GLN A 84 14.46 -23.69 -20.81
C GLN A 84 14.54 -25.18 -21.15
N VAL A 85 14.79 -25.50 -22.42
CA VAL A 85 15.07 -26.86 -22.87
C VAL A 85 16.58 -27.00 -23.04
N GLY A 86 17.21 -27.85 -22.21
CA GLY A 86 18.64 -28.15 -22.27
C GLY A 86 19.56 -27.17 -21.52
N LYS A 87 20.73 -27.69 -21.12
CA LYS A 87 21.91 -26.89 -20.73
C LYS A 87 22.95 -27.09 -21.84
N LEU A 88 23.48 -25.98 -22.35
CA LEU A 88 24.74 -25.98 -23.10
C LEU A 88 25.89 -26.35 -22.16
#